data_AF-A0A8T1PJ61-F1
#
_entry.id   AF-A0A8T1PJ61-F1
#
_cell.length_a   1.000
_cell.length_b   1.000
_cell.length_c   1.000
_cell.angle_alpha   90.00
_cell.angle_beta   90.00
_cell.angle_gamma   90.00
#
_symmetry.space_group_name_H-M   'P 1'
#
loop_
_entity.id
_entity.type
_entity.pdbx_description
1 polymer ?
#
loop_
_entity_poly.entity_id
_entity_poly.type
_entity_poly.pdbx_seq_one_letter_code
_entity_poly.pdbx_strand_id
1 'polypeptide(L)'
;MLASVLNTSTLPPRIVRFQNSDYVNANSKMQQFDKSTLVLAGNGRNSTRIAILIVVPIVASFVLICICIFYRRVRKSRERLQKKLKFEYGTIEVATENFSAQNKLGEGGFGAVYKGKFPNGKEIAAVKRLSMSSQQGDAEFKNEVMLVAMLQHQNLTRLPGLCLKGSERLLVYELVRNSSLDKFIFDRIKRAQLNWELRDNIIQGITRGPLYIHQDSRLRIIHHDLKASNILLDADMNPKISDFGTARLFEVDQSQANTHKIVGTYGYMPSEYAICGHFSVKSDVFSFGVLVLEIVSSKKINSIICNGDNEGGLLSYAWKNWRERTISNLADPTIRNSCSETQIMRCIHIGLLCVQENLADRPNMS
;
A
#
# COMPACT_ATOMS: atom_id res chain seq x y z
N MET A 1 -22.09 18.48 33.16
CA MET A 1 -21.77 17.55 34.27
C MET A 1 -20.27 17.30 34.22
N LEU A 2 -19.49 18.17 34.87
CA LEU A 2 -18.85 17.99 36.19
C LEU A 2 -17.75 16.90 36.11
N ALA A 3 -16.49 17.24 35.86
CA ALA A 3 -15.49 17.87 36.76
C ALA A 3 -14.92 16.92 37.84
N SER A 4 -13.59 17.02 38.03
CA SER A 4 -12.67 16.21 38.86
C SER A 4 -12.19 14.93 38.15
N VAL A 5 -10.90 14.68 37.98
CA VAL A 5 -9.81 14.83 38.95
C VAL A 5 -8.56 15.44 38.29
N LEU A 6 -8.02 16.48 38.93
CA LEU A 6 -6.74 17.11 38.64
C LEU A 6 -5.64 16.50 39.53
N ASN A 7 -4.42 16.55 38.97
CA ASN A 7 -3.12 16.67 39.64
C ASN A 7 -2.64 15.56 40.57
N THR A 8 -1.50 14.97 40.21
CA THR A 8 -0.20 15.48 40.72
C THR A 8 0.92 15.13 39.75
N SER A 9 1.64 16.17 39.35
CA SER A 9 2.95 16.18 38.71
C SER A 9 4.03 15.64 39.65
N THR A 10 4.92 14.77 39.15
CA THR A 10 6.37 14.77 39.46
C THR A 10 7.11 13.78 38.55
N LEU A 11 8.06 14.28 37.76
CA LEU A 11 9.19 13.56 37.15
C LEU A 11 10.48 14.09 37.84
N PRO A 12 11.64 13.44 37.71
CA PRO A 12 12.06 12.12 38.19
C PRO A 12 13.26 12.29 39.17
N PRO A 13 13.93 11.21 39.62
CA PRO A 13 15.36 11.35 39.91
C PRO A 13 16.27 10.37 39.16
N ARG A 14 17.39 10.95 38.72
CA ARG A 14 18.61 10.30 38.25
C ARG A 14 19.34 9.58 39.39
N ILE A 15 20.07 8.56 38.97
CA ILE A 15 21.10 7.75 39.65
C ILE A 15 22.11 8.60 40.45
N VAL A 16 22.33 8.25 41.73
CA VAL A 16 23.61 8.43 42.45
C VAL A 16 23.86 7.27 43.43
N ARG A 17 25.12 6.83 43.41
CA ARG A 17 25.90 5.87 44.22
C ARG A 17 25.48 5.61 45.68
N PHE A 18 25.58 4.34 46.07
CA PHE A 18 26.07 3.89 47.39
C PHE A 18 27.21 2.91 47.09
N GLN A 19 28.49 3.30 47.16
CA GLN A 19 29.38 3.36 48.33
C GLN A 19 29.43 2.09 49.19
N ASN A 20 30.51 1.34 48.95
CA ASN A 20 31.11 0.32 49.82
C ASN A 20 31.59 0.94 51.14
N SER A 21 31.37 0.22 52.23
CA SER A 21 32.03 0.32 53.54
C SER A 21 31.45 -0.84 54.35
N ASP A 22 32.17 -1.81 54.89
CA ASP A 22 33.59 -2.04 55.12
C ASP A 22 33.80 -3.54 55.08
N TYR A 23 34.95 -4.04 54.61
CA TYR A 23 35.68 -5.08 55.34
C TYR A 23 37.13 -5.12 54.81
N VAL A 24 38.00 -4.71 55.71
CA VAL A 24 39.44 -4.54 55.58
C VAL A 24 40.16 -5.88 55.82
N ASN A 25 41.26 -6.03 55.07
CA ASN A 25 42.45 -6.86 55.30
C ASN A 25 42.43 -8.38 55.06
N ALA A 26 42.95 -8.72 53.87
CA ALA A 26 44.32 -9.22 53.68
C ALA A 26 44.81 -10.43 54.50
N ASN A 27 44.99 -11.51 53.73
CA ASN A 27 46.16 -12.38 53.69
C ASN A 27 46.51 -13.31 54.87
N SER A 28 46.49 -14.58 54.49
CA SER A 28 47.51 -15.59 54.76
C SER A 28 47.57 -16.15 56.18
N LYS A 29 47.12 -17.40 56.32
CA LYS A 29 47.97 -18.56 56.64
C LYS A 29 47.13 -19.80 56.91
N MET A 30 47.76 -20.94 56.62
CA MET A 30 47.47 -22.27 57.16
C MET A 30 46.29 -23.06 56.55
N GLN A 31 46.70 -23.89 55.59
CA GLN A 31 46.42 -25.33 55.61
C GLN A 31 46.13 -25.87 57.02
N GLN A 32 44.97 -26.49 57.22
CA GLN A 32 44.79 -27.84 57.79
C GLN A 32 43.28 -28.10 57.85
N PHE A 33 42.80 -29.04 57.03
CA PHE A 33 42.32 -30.32 57.53
C PHE A 33 41.21 -30.16 58.59
N ASP A 34 39.95 -30.23 58.13
CA ASP A 34 39.08 -31.22 58.73
C ASP A 34 38.17 -31.88 57.67
N LYS A 35 38.33 -33.19 57.56
CA LYS A 35 37.47 -34.11 56.82
C LYS A 35 36.30 -34.39 57.76
N SER A 36 35.07 -33.97 57.46
CA SER A 36 33.83 -34.66 57.90
C SER A 36 32.56 -33.91 57.48
N THR A 37 32.29 -33.81 56.19
CA THR A 37 30.91 -33.96 55.71
C THR A 37 30.96 -34.62 54.35
N LEU A 38 31.09 -35.95 54.42
CA LEU A 38 30.74 -36.82 53.31
C LEU A 38 29.26 -36.59 52.96
N VAL A 39 28.96 -36.77 51.67
CA VAL A 39 27.64 -36.87 51.04
C VAL A 39 27.07 -35.55 50.48
N LEU A 40 26.94 -35.53 49.15
CA LEU A 40 26.27 -34.55 48.25
C LEU A 40 27.10 -33.49 47.51
N ALA A 41 28.36 -33.77 47.17
CA ALA A 41 29.05 -33.04 46.09
C ALA A 41 29.33 -33.98 44.92
N GLY A 42 28.53 -33.89 43.85
CA GLY A 42 28.88 -34.46 42.55
C GLY A 42 27.72 -35.03 41.75
N ASN A 43 26.80 -34.20 41.24
CA ASN A 43 25.99 -34.57 40.06
C ASN A 43 25.26 -33.45 39.33
N GLY A 44 25.20 -32.23 39.89
CA GLY A 44 24.40 -31.13 39.31
C GLY A 44 24.85 -30.65 37.92
N ARG A 45 26.15 -30.69 37.61
CA ARG A 45 26.70 -30.19 36.33
C ARG A 45 26.50 -31.16 35.16
N ASN A 46 26.51 -32.47 35.44
CA ASN A 46 26.25 -33.51 34.44
C ASN A 46 24.74 -33.64 34.19
N SER A 47 23.93 -33.57 35.25
CA SER A 47 22.47 -33.62 35.13
C SER A 47 21.90 -32.42 34.36
N THR A 48 22.39 -31.19 34.61
CA THR A 48 22.01 -30.01 33.81
C THR A 48 22.52 -30.09 32.37
N ARG A 49 23.75 -30.57 32.12
CA ARG A 49 24.24 -30.79 30.74
C ARG A 49 23.42 -31.83 29.99
N ILE A 50 23.05 -32.94 30.64
CA ILE A 50 22.21 -33.99 30.06
C ILE A 50 20.79 -33.45 29.80
N ALA A 51 20.22 -32.68 30.73
CA ALA A 51 18.91 -32.05 30.55
C ALA A 51 18.92 -31.07 29.37
N ILE A 52 19.97 -30.26 29.21
CA ILE A 52 20.11 -29.34 28.06
C ILE A 52 20.21 -30.13 26.74
N LEU A 53 21.00 -31.21 26.70
CA LEU A 53 21.17 -32.04 25.51
C LEU A 53 19.87 -32.75 25.07
N ILE A 54 18.92 -32.97 25.97
CA ILE A 54 17.64 -33.62 25.67
C ILE A 54 16.53 -32.59 25.40
N VAL A 55 16.41 -31.57 26.25
CA VAL A 55 15.30 -30.60 26.19
C VAL A 55 15.44 -29.66 25.00
N VAL A 56 16.64 -29.20 24.68
CA VAL A 56 16.86 -28.22 23.59
C VAL A 56 16.46 -28.81 22.22
N PRO A 57 16.85 -30.05 21.83
CA PRO A 57 16.39 -30.66 20.59
C PRO A 57 14.88 -30.88 20.52
N ILE A 58 14.23 -31.21 21.65
CA ILE A 58 12.78 -31.41 21.72
C ILE A 58 12.05 -30.07 21.46
N VAL A 59 12.49 -28.99 22.12
CA VAL A 59 11.90 -27.66 21.89
C VAL A 59 12.17 -27.19 20.46
N ALA A 60 13.39 -27.36 19.95
CA ALA A 60 13.75 -26.98 18.58
C ALA A 60 12.92 -27.75 17.54
N SER A 61 12.74 -29.06 17.72
CA SER A 61 11.91 -29.88 16.83
C SER A 61 10.42 -29.51 16.92
N PHE A 62 9.90 -29.20 18.10
CA PHE A 62 8.52 -28.71 18.26
C PHE A 62 8.31 -27.36 17.55
N VAL A 63 9.24 -26.42 17.68
CA VAL A 63 9.21 -25.14 16.96
C VAL A 63 9.28 -25.37 15.46
N LEU A 64 10.16 -26.25 14.98
CA LEU A 64 10.28 -26.59 13.56
C LEU A 64 8.97 -27.19 13.02
N ILE A 65 8.34 -28.09 13.78
CA ILE A 65 7.05 -28.69 13.43
C ILE A 65 5.95 -27.62 13.38
N CYS A 66 5.89 -26.72 14.35
CA CYS A 66 4.93 -25.61 14.35
C CYS A 66 5.11 -24.71 13.13
N ILE A 67 6.37 -24.36 12.80
CA ILE A 67 6.74 -23.61 11.61
C ILE A 67 6.32 -24.37 10.35
N CYS A 68 6.61 -25.67 10.24
CA CYS A 68 6.21 -26.50 9.11
C CYS A 68 4.68 -26.60 8.96
N ILE A 69 3.94 -26.75 10.05
CA ILE A 69 2.47 -26.77 10.05
C ILE A 69 1.92 -25.40 9.62
N PHE A 70 2.50 -24.31 10.12
CA PHE A 70 2.15 -22.95 9.72
C PHE A 70 2.38 -22.75 8.22
N TYR A 71 3.57 -23.07 7.70
CA TYR A 71 3.88 -23.00 6.27
C TYR A 71 2.95 -23.88 5.43
N ARG A 72 2.64 -25.11 5.90
CA ARG A 72 1.68 -26.01 5.23
C ARG A 72 0.27 -25.43 5.21
N ARG A 73 -0.20 -24.82 6.30
CA ARG A 73 -1.52 -24.16 6.36
C ARG A 73 -1.58 -22.97 5.40
N VAL A 74 -0.57 -22.10 5.40
CA VAL A 74 -0.50 -20.94 4.51
C VAL A 74 -0.48 -21.39 3.04
N ARG A 75 0.36 -22.38 2.71
CA ARG A 75 0.44 -22.96 1.36
C ARG A 75 -0.91 -23.54 0.91
N LYS A 76 -1.54 -24.37 1.74
CA LYS A 76 -2.84 -25.01 1.43
C LYS A 76 -3.95 -23.96 1.25
N SER A 77 -3.93 -22.87 2.00
CA SER A 77 -4.88 -21.76 1.84
C SER A 77 -4.70 -21.04 0.50
N ARG A 78 -3.45 -20.77 0.09
CA ARG A 78 -3.12 -20.17 -1.21
C ARG A 78 -3.58 -21.06 -2.37
N GLU A 79 -3.28 -22.36 -2.30
CA GLU A 79 -3.70 -23.34 -3.31
C GLU A 79 -5.23 -23.41 -3.43
N ARG A 80 -5.97 -23.34 -2.32
CA ARG A 80 -7.44 -23.29 -2.32
C ARG A 80 -8.00 -22.02 -2.97
N LEU A 81 -7.41 -20.86 -2.67
CA LEU A 81 -7.81 -19.59 -3.27
C LEU A 81 -7.57 -19.59 -4.79
N GLN A 82 -6.38 -20.04 -5.21
CA GLN A 82 -6.06 -20.22 -6.63
C GLN A 82 -7.02 -21.20 -7.31
N LYS A 83 -7.35 -22.32 -6.67
CA LYS A 83 -8.30 -23.29 -7.24
C LYS A 83 -9.71 -22.73 -7.39
N LYS A 84 -10.17 -21.87 -6.48
CA LYS A 84 -11.48 -21.21 -6.57
C LYS A 84 -11.55 -20.12 -7.65
N LEU A 85 -10.44 -19.42 -7.88
CA LEU A 85 -10.35 -18.28 -8.82
C LEU A 85 -9.88 -18.70 -10.22
N LYS A 86 -9.63 -19.99 -10.46
CA LYS A 86 -8.99 -20.45 -11.70
C LYS A 86 -9.97 -20.48 -12.87
N PHE A 87 -9.68 -19.71 -13.90
CA PHE A 87 -10.27 -19.82 -15.22
C PHE A 87 -9.42 -20.71 -16.11
N GLU A 88 -10.06 -21.45 -17.01
CA GLU A 88 -9.37 -22.18 -18.06
C GLU A 88 -8.93 -21.22 -19.17
N TYR A 89 -7.70 -21.39 -19.63
CA TYR A 89 -7.15 -20.56 -20.70
C TYR A 89 -8.02 -20.59 -21.96
N GLY A 90 -8.51 -21.76 -22.37
CA GLY A 90 -9.36 -21.89 -23.56
C GLY A 90 -10.65 -21.07 -23.43
N THR A 91 -11.24 -20.99 -22.24
CA THR A 91 -12.40 -20.13 -21.99
C THR A 91 -12.07 -18.66 -22.17
N ILE A 92 -10.91 -18.20 -21.68
CA ILE A 92 -10.47 -16.80 -21.83
C ILE A 92 -10.12 -16.49 -23.28
N GLU A 93 -9.45 -17.40 -23.97
CA GLU A 93 -9.08 -17.28 -25.37
C GLU A 93 -10.32 -17.12 -26.24
N VAL A 94 -11.34 -17.97 -26.05
CA VAL A 94 -12.64 -17.82 -26.74
C VAL A 94 -13.33 -16.51 -26.34
N ALA A 95 -13.38 -16.17 -25.04
CA ALA A 95 -14.06 -14.98 -24.55
C ALA A 95 -13.45 -13.67 -25.09
N THR A 96 -12.15 -13.66 -25.36
CA THR A 96 -11.42 -12.49 -25.89
C THR A 96 -11.29 -12.52 -27.42
N GLU A 97 -11.88 -13.51 -28.08
CA GLU A 97 -11.74 -13.77 -29.53
C GLU A 97 -10.26 -13.88 -29.93
N ASN A 98 -9.53 -14.76 -29.23
CA ASN A 98 -8.09 -14.97 -29.36
C ASN A 98 -7.27 -13.69 -29.14
N PHE A 99 -7.60 -12.94 -28.07
CA PHE A 99 -6.96 -11.65 -27.76
C PHE A 99 -6.99 -10.68 -28.94
N SER A 100 -8.12 -10.63 -29.66
CA SER A 100 -8.31 -9.76 -30.82
C SER A 100 -8.00 -8.30 -30.49
N ALA A 101 -7.35 -7.61 -31.44
CA ALA A 101 -7.09 -6.18 -31.33
C ALA A 101 -8.38 -5.36 -31.16
N GLN A 102 -9.52 -5.83 -31.68
CA GLN A 102 -10.82 -5.18 -31.53
C GLN A 102 -11.33 -5.20 -30.08
N ASN A 103 -10.91 -6.20 -29.30
CA ASN A 103 -11.26 -6.33 -27.89
C ASN A 103 -10.24 -5.64 -26.97
N LYS A 104 -9.17 -5.04 -27.50
CA LYS A 104 -8.14 -4.39 -26.68
C LYS A 104 -8.68 -3.09 -26.08
N LEU A 105 -8.69 -3.01 -24.74
CA LEU A 105 -9.12 -1.85 -23.96
C LEU A 105 -7.97 -0.85 -23.71
N GLY A 106 -6.74 -1.36 -23.66
CA GLY A 106 -5.53 -0.57 -23.44
C GLY A 106 -4.30 -1.46 -23.25
N GLU A 107 -3.14 -0.84 -23.19
CA GLU A 107 -1.86 -1.48 -22.88
C GLU A 107 -0.98 -0.50 -22.11
N GLY A 108 -0.31 -0.99 -21.09
CA GLY A 108 0.67 -0.23 -20.30
C GLY A 108 1.90 -1.07 -19.99
N GLY A 109 2.76 -0.58 -19.09
CA GLY A 109 3.97 -1.30 -18.67
C GLY A 109 3.73 -2.69 -18.07
N PHE A 110 2.50 -2.94 -17.64
CA PHE A 110 2.07 -4.19 -17.01
C PHE A 110 1.35 -5.15 -17.98
N GLY A 111 1.32 -4.83 -19.28
CA GLY A 111 0.71 -5.67 -20.32
C GLY A 111 -0.60 -5.11 -20.88
N ALA A 112 -1.21 -5.91 -21.75
CA ALA A 112 -2.40 -5.53 -22.50
C ALA A 112 -3.69 -5.99 -21.78
N VAL A 113 -4.72 -5.16 -21.84
CA VAL A 113 -6.04 -5.45 -21.27
C VAL A 113 -7.05 -5.64 -22.39
N TYR A 114 -7.81 -6.72 -22.33
CA TYR A 114 -8.81 -7.09 -23.34
C TYR A 114 -10.19 -7.21 -22.72
N LYS A 115 -11.23 -6.90 -23.49
CA LYS A 115 -12.62 -7.18 -23.16
C LYS A 115 -12.89 -8.66 -23.44
N GLY A 116 -13.32 -9.39 -22.42
CA GLY A 116 -13.78 -10.77 -22.53
C GLY A 116 -15.29 -10.88 -22.40
N LYS A 117 -15.93 -11.68 -23.25
CA LYS A 117 -17.35 -12.06 -23.16
C LYS A 117 -17.44 -13.55 -22.81
N PHE A 118 -17.73 -13.87 -21.55
CA PHE A 118 -17.80 -15.26 -21.10
C PHE A 118 -19.16 -15.92 -21.45
N PRO A 119 -19.20 -17.26 -21.63
CA PRO A 119 -20.46 -17.98 -21.88
C PRO A 119 -21.50 -17.66 -20.80
N ASN A 120 -22.74 -17.40 -21.22
CA ASN A 120 -23.89 -16.85 -20.47
C ASN A 120 -24.16 -15.34 -20.65
N GLY A 121 -23.30 -14.59 -21.36
CA GLY A 121 -23.56 -13.20 -21.78
C GLY A 121 -23.71 -12.15 -20.66
N LYS A 122 -23.80 -12.58 -19.39
CA LYS A 122 -23.93 -11.73 -18.20
C LYS A 122 -22.60 -11.23 -17.63
N GLU A 123 -21.48 -11.88 -17.96
CA GLU A 123 -20.17 -11.54 -17.40
C GLU A 123 -19.24 -11.04 -18.51
N ILE A 124 -19.30 -9.73 -18.74
CA ILE A 124 -18.25 -9.03 -19.48
C ILE A 124 -17.14 -8.68 -18.48
N ALA A 125 -15.92 -9.06 -18.78
CA ALA A 125 -14.77 -8.88 -17.91
C ALA A 125 -13.61 -8.18 -18.63
N ALA A 126 -12.72 -7.57 -17.85
CA ALA A 126 -11.44 -7.08 -18.34
C ALA A 126 -10.36 -8.13 -18.07
N VAL A 127 -9.70 -8.60 -19.12
CA VAL A 127 -8.65 -9.62 -19.06
C VAL A 127 -7.31 -8.93 -19.23
N LYS A 128 -6.55 -8.78 -18.15
CA LYS A 128 -5.18 -8.26 -18.16
C LYS A 128 -4.23 -9.42 -18.44
N ARG A 129 -3.58 -9.39 -19.61
CA ARG A 129 -2.53 -10.32 -20.01
C ARG A 129 -1.18 -9.68 -19.69
N LEU A 130 -0.52 -10.18 -18.65
CA LEU A 130 0.74 -9.60 -18.19
C LEU A 130 1.85 -9.89 -19.19
N SER A 131 2.69 -8.88 -19.44
CA SER A 131 3.85 -9.04 -20.31
C SER A 131 4.88 -9.96 -19.66
N MET A 132 5.39 -10.91 -20.45
CA MET A 132 6.45 -11.85 -20.05
C MET A 132 7.87 -11.28 -20.21
N SER A 133 8.02 -10.05 -20.72
CA SER A 133 9.33 -9.49 -21.05
C SER A 133 10.21 -9.12 -19.85
N SER A 134 9.80 -9.40 -18.61
CA SER A 134 10.61 -9.10 -17.42
C SER A 134 10.35 -10.07 -16.26
N GLN A 135 11.39 -10.31 -15.42
CA GLN A 135 11.24 -10.97 -14.10
C GLN A 135 10.24 -10.24 -13.18
N GLN A 136 9.92 -9.00 -13.50
CA GLN A 136 8.99 -8.15 -12.75
C GLN A 136 7.52 -8.57 -12.95
N GLY A 137 7.12 -9.04 -14.14
CA GLY A 137 5.73 -9.44 -14.41
C GLY A 137 5.25 -10.63 -13.56
N ASP A 138 6.12 -11.59 -13.25
CA ASP A 138 5.78 -12.73 -12.37
C ASP A 138 5.64 -12.30 -10.90
N ALA A 139 6.43 -11.32 -10.45
CA ALA A 139 6.31 -10.77 -9.10
C ALA A 139 5.03 -9.94 -8.94
N GLU A 140 4.72 -9.12 -9.94
CA GLU A 140 3.49 -8.32 -9.99
C GLU A 140 2.24 -9.22 -10.04
N PHE A 141 2.25 -10.27 -10.86
CA PHE A 141 1.18 -11.26 -10.87
C PHE A 141 0.94 -11.85 -9.47
N LYS A 142 2.02 -12.28 -8.81
CA LYS A 142 1.92 -12.87 -7.46
C LYS A 142 1.39 -11.86 -6.44
N ASN A 143 1.83 -10.61 -6.51
CA ASN A 143 1.33 -9.53 -5.66
C ASN A 143 -0.15 -9.29 -5.89
N GLU A 144 -0.55 -9.09 -7.14
CA GLU A 144 -1.92 -8.75 -7.53
C GLU A 144 -2.88 -9.89 -7.17
N VAL A 145 -2.52 -11.16 -7.43
CA VAL A 145 -3.31 -12.32 -6.99
C VAL A 145 -3.37 -12.45 -5.47
N MET A 146 -2.26 -12.24 -4.76
CA MET A 146 -2.23 -12.41 -3.31
C MET A 146 -3.00 -11.32 -2.58
N LEU A 147 -2.93 -10.08 -3.06
CA LEU A 147 -3.51 -8.91 -2.41
C LEU A 147 -4.95 -8.69 -2.86
N VAL A 148 -5.20 -8.55 -4.16
CA VAL A 148 -6.53 -8.16 -4.67
C VAL A 148 -7.59 -9.22 -4.38
N ALA A 149 -7.21 -10.51 -4.40
CA ALA A 149 -8.13 -11.58 -4.04
C ALA A 149 -8.62 -11.53 -2.58
N MET A 150 -7.95 -10.76 -1.71
CA MET A 150 -8.34 -10.58 -0.31
C MET A 150 -9.05 -9.24 -0.06
N LEU A 151 -9.19 -8.39 -1.08
CA LEU A 151 -9.80 -7.07 -0.96
C LEU A 151 -11.20 -7.08 -1.53
N GLN A 152 -12.15 -6.54 -0.77
CA GLN A 152 -13.52 -6.35 -1.21
C GLN A 152 -14.04 -5.02 -0.68
N HIS A 153 -14.13 -4.05 -1.57
CA HIS A 153 -14.60 -2.70 -1.24
C HIS A 153 -15.19 -2.05 -2.49
N GLN A 154 -16.20 -1.19 -2.32
CA GLN A 154 -16.93 -0.57 -3.44
C GLN A 154 -16.01 0.27 -4.34
N ASN A 155 -14.99 0.92 -3.75
CA ASN A 155 -14.03 1.79 -4.45
C ASN A 155 -12.74 1.06 -4.87
N LEU A 156 -12.73 -0.27 -4.92
CA LEU A 156 -11.64 -1.08 -5.46
C LEU A 156 -12.16 -1.96 -6.61
N THR A 157 -11.32 -2.26 -7.59
CA THR A 157 -11.68 -3.20 -8.68
C THR A 157 -11.62 -4.64 -8.21
N ARG A 158 -12.71 -5.37 -8.42
CA ARG A 158 -12.81 -6.79 -8.06
C ARG A 158 -12.08 -7.68 -9.06
N LEU A 159 -11.27 -8.60 -8.55
CA LEU A 159 -10.60 -9.67 -9.30
C LEU A 159 -11.35 -11.01 -9.11
N PRO A 160 -12.37 -11.33 -9.93
CA PRO A 160 -13.09 -12.60 -9.87
C PRO A 160 -12.23 -13.81 -10.24
N GLY A 161 -11.14 -13.65 -10.98
CA GLY A 161 -10.37 -14.81 -11.44
C GLY A 161 -8.98 -14.56 -11.98
N LEU A 162 -8.28 -15.66 -12.20
CA LEU A 162 -6.95 -15.71 -12.81
C LEU A 162 -6.81 -16.95 -13.68
N CYS A 163 -5.87 -16.92 -14.63
CA CYS A 163 -5.46 -18.09 -15.38
C CYS A 163 -3.94 -18.20 -15.43
N LEU A 164 -3.48 -19.44 -15.22
CA LEU A 164 -2.09 -19.88 -15.28
C LEU A 164 -1.99 -21.05 -16.25
N LYS A 165 -1.37 -20.84 -17.42
CA LYS A 165 -1.09 -21.91 -18.41
C LYS A 165 0.29 -21.69 -19.03
N GLY A 166 1.24 -22.57 -18.72
CA GLY A 166 2.63 -22.40 -19.18
C GLY A 166 3.19 -21.05 -18.74
N SER A 167 3.62 -20.23 -19.71
CA SER A 167 4.08 -18.86 -19.51
C SER A 167 2.95 -17.84 -19.33
N GLU A 168 1.70 -18.17 -19.70
CA GLU A 168 0.60 -17.19 -19.62
C GLU A 168 0.23 -16.86 -18.17
N ARG A 169 0.08 -15.56 -17.93
CA ARG A 169 -0.37 -14.95 -16.66
C ARG A 169 -1.52 -14.00 -16.98
N LEU A 170 -2.74 -14.46 -16.72
CA LEU A 170 -3.95 -13.70 -17.03
C LEU A 170 -4.70 -13.39 -15.74
N LEU A 171 -5.16 -12.15 -15.60
CA LEU A 171 -6.02 -11.69 -14.52
C LEU A 171 -7.37 -11.29 -15.10
N VAL A 172 -8.45 -11.79 -14.52
CA VAL A 172 -9.82 -11.52 -14.94
C VAL A 172 -10.46 -10.59 -13.92
N TYR A 173 -10.74 -9.36 -14.34
CA TYR A 173 -11.33 -8.27 -13.57
C TYR A 173 -12.79 -8.05 -13.95
N GLU A 174 -13.57 -7.47 -13.03
CA GLU A 174 -14.83 -6.84 -13.43
C GLU A 174 -14.60 -5.80 -14.53
N LEU A 175 -15.48 -5.72 -15.53
CA LEU A 175 -15.40 -4.65 -16.52
C LEU A 175 -15.97 -3.35 -15.95
N VAL A 176 -15.12 -2.35 -15.80
CA VAL A 176 -15.49 -0.99 -15.39
C VAL A 176 -15.77 -0.13 -16.65
N ARG A 177 -16.99 0.43 -16.75
CA ARG A 177 -17.54 0.91 -18.05
C ARG A 177 -16.94 2.21 -18.57
N ASN A 178 -16.64 3.18 -17.70
CA ASN A 178 -16.22 4.53 -18.10
C ASN A 178 -14.69 4.67 -18.10
N SER A 179 -13.93 3.60 -18.41
CA SER A 179 -12.46 3.61 -18.48
C SER A 179 -11.81 4.28 -17.26
N SER A 180 -10.69 4.98 -17.44
CA SER A 180 -9.86 5.57 -16.38
C SER A 180 -10.05 7.08 -16.31
N LEU A 181 -9.88 7.64 -15.11
CA LEU A 181 -10.12 9.05 -14.79
C LEU A 181 -9.26 10.00 -15.62
N ASP A 182 -8.01 9.64 -15.90
CA ASP A 182 -7.09 10.41 -16.75
C ASP A 182 -7.67 10.71 -18.15
N LYS A 183 -8.44 9.77 -18.71
CA LYS A 183 -9.12 9.95 -20.01
C LYS A 183 -10.29 10.94 -19.94
N PHE A 184 -10.73 11.32 -18.74
CA PHE A 184 -11.76 12.34 -18.55
C PHE A 184 -11.12 13.68 -18.22
N ILE A 185 -10.34 13.76 -17.12
CA ILE A 185 -9.84 15.04 -16.60
C ILE A 185 -8.84 15.72 -17.55
N PHE A 186 -8.10 14.97 -18.37
CA PHE A 186 -7.13 15.57 -19.30
C PHE A 186 -7.64 15.71 -20.73
N ASP A 187 -8.83 15.19 -21.03
CA ASP A 187 -9.46 15.35 -22.33
C ASP A 187 -10.33 16.62 -22.34
N ARG A 188 -10.13 17.47 -23.34
CA ARG A 188 -10.79 18.79 -23.40
C ARG A 188 -12.31 18.70 -23.46
N ILE A 189 -12.85 17.64 -24.09
CA ILE A 189 -14.28 17.44 -24.30
C ILE A 189 -14.87 16.70 -23.09
N LYS A 190 -14.23 15.60 -22.66
CA LYS A 190 -14.77 14.76 -21.58
C LYS A 190 -14.70 15.43 -20.22
N ARG A 191 -13.72 16.29 -19.94
CA ARG A 191 -13.65 17.01 -18.66
C ARG A 191 -14.87 17.90 -18.39
N ALA A 192 -15.55 18.36 -19.44
CA ALA A 192 -16.79 19.13 -19.31
C ALA A 192 -17.98 18.29 -18.80
N GLN A 193 -17.88 16.95 -18.86
CA GLN A 193 -18.86 16.02 -18.28
C GLN A 193 -18.68 15.88 -16.77
N LEU A 194 -17.53 16.30 -16.23
CA LEU A 194 -17.21 16.25 -14.81
C LEU A 194 -17.46 17.61 -14.17
N ASN A 195 -18.72 17.89 -13.82
CA ASN A 195 -19.06 19.02 -12.97
C ASN A 195 -18.42 18.89 -11.58
N TRP A 196 -18.48 19.94 -10.76
CA TRP A 196 -17.84 19.90 -9.45
C TRP A 196 -18.34 18.76 -8.55
N GLU A 197 -19.65 18.54 -8.49
CA GLU A 197 -20.26 17.50 -7.66
C GLU A 197 -19.70 16.11 -7.98
N LEU A 198 -19.58 15.77 -9.28
CA LEU A 198 -18.98 14.52 -9.71
C LEU A 198 -17.49 14.45 -9.33
N ARG A 199 -16.74 15.54 -9.46
CA ARG A 199 -15.32 15.58 -9.05
C ARG A 199 -15.16 15.40 -7.55
N ASP A 200 -16.00 16.03 -6.74
CA ASP A 200 -15.99 15.88 -5.28
C ASP A 200 -16.36 14.45 -4.87
N ASN A 201 -17.39 13.86 -5.47
CA ASN A 201 -17.75 12.44 -5.27
C ASN A 201 -16.61 11.49 -5.65
N ILE A 202 -15.90 11.77 -6.76
CA ILE A 202 -14.72 11.02 -7.17
C ILE A 202 -13.60 11.17 -6.13
N ILE A 203 -13.29 12.38 -5.67
CA ILE A 203 -12.26 12.61 -4.64
C ILE A 203 -12.60 11.82 -3.37
N GLN A 204 -13.83 11.95 -2.86
CA GLN A 204 -14.30 11.24 -1.67
C GLN A 204 -14.24 9.71 -1.85
N GLY A 205 -14.69 9.20 -3.00
CA GLY A 205 -14.64 7.78 -3.32
C GLY A 205 -13.21 7.25 -3.42
N ILE A 206 -12.28 8.03 -3.98
CA ILE A 206 -10.86 7.70 -3.97
C ILE A 206 -10.38 7.64 -2.52
N THR A 207 -10.67 8.60 -1.65
CA THR A 207 -10.21 8.60 -0.24
C THR A 207 -10.60 7.32 0.52
N ARG A 208 -11.83 6.82 0.30
CA ARG A 208 -12.33 5.59 0.94
C ARG A 208 -11.52 4.34 0.57
N GLY A 209 -10.90 4.32 -0.62
CA GLY A 209 -10.08 3.19 -1.08
C GLY A 209 -8.80 2.98 -0.26
N PRO A 210 -7.87 3.96 -0.19
CA PRO A 210 -6.67 3.92 0.63
C PRO A 210 -6.99 3.78 2.11
N LEU A 211 -8.03 4.46 2.61
CA LEU A 211 -8.48 4.29 4.00
C LEU A 211 -8.75 2.81 4.31
N TYR A 212 -9.53 2.14 3.45
CA TYR A 212 -9.80 0.72 3.60
C TYR A 212 -8.53 -0.13 3.56
N ILE A 213 -7.63 0.06 2.57
CA ILE A 213 -6.43 -0.78 2.46
C ILE A 213 -5.35 -0.47 3.53
N HIS A 214 -5.39 0.71 4.15
CA HIS A 214 -4.44 1.14 5.19
C HIS A 214 -4.88 0.71 6.59
N GLN A 215 -6.18 0.72 6.86
CA GLN A 215 -6.73 0.62 8.21
C GLN A 215 -7.77 -0.50 8.37
N ASP A 216 -8.74 -0.61 7.46
CA ASP A 216 -9.92 -1.47 7.66
C ASP A 216 -9.78 -2.88 7.07
N SER A 217 -8.83 -3.08 6.15
CA SER A 217 -8.55 -4.40 5.61
C SER A 217 -7.79 -5.26 6.61
N ARG A 218 -7.94 -6.58 6.48
CA ARG A 218 -7.24 -7.57 7.33
C ARG A 218 -5.71 -7.46 7.28
N LEU A 219 -5.19 -6.87 6.22
CA LEU A 219 -3.78 -6.63 5.98
C LEU A 219 -3.60 -5.14 5.72
N ARG A 220 -2.57 -4.51 6.29
CA ARG A 220 -2.20 -3.15 5.92
C ARG A 220 -1.43 -3.21 4.59
N ILE A 221 -1.93 -2.55 3.57
CA ILE A 221 -1.39 -2.58 2.20
C ILE A 221 -1.11 -1.15 1.75
N ILE A 222 0.07 -0.93 1.17
CA ILE A 222 0.43 0.33 0.51
C ILE A 222 0.37 0.10 -0.99
N HIS A 223 -0.33 0.96 -1.71
CA HIS A 223 -0.62 0.81 -3.13
C HIS A 223 0.59 1.15 -4.02
N HIS A 224 1.35 2.19 -3.69
CA HIS A 224 2.54 2.70 -4.41
C HIS A 224 2.32 3.29 -5.81
N ASP A 225 1.22 2.99 -6.48
CA ASP A 225 0.93 3.55 -7.82
C ASP A 225 -0.47 4.18 -7.91
N LEU A 226 -0.87 4.97 -6.90
CA LEU A 226 -2.09 5.77 -6.98
C LEU A 226 -1.89 6.93 -7.97
N LYS A 227 -2.63 6.90 -9.08
CA LYS A 227 -2.57 7.90 -10.15
C LYS A 227 -3.86 7.88 -10.97
N ALA A 228 -4.09 8.93 -11.76
CA ALA A 228 -5.36 9.11 -12.48
C ALA A 228 -5.68 7.95 -13.45
N SER A 229 -4.66 7.34 -14.07
CA SER A 229 -4.87 6.20 -14.97
C SER A 229 -5.22 4.88 -14.26
N ASN A 230 -4.97 4.79 -12.94
CA ASN A 230 -5.31 3.64 -12.11
C ASN A 230 -6.64 3.82 -11.36
N ILE A 231 -7.31 4.97 -11.51
CA ILE A 231 -8.68 5.19 -11.04
C ILE A 231 -9.64 4.91 -12.18
N LEU A 232 -10.36 3.80 -12.13
CA LEU A 232 -11.41 3.49 -13.09
C LEU A 232 -12.76 4.09 -12.66
N LEU A 233 -13.63 4.40 -13.61
CA LEU A 233 -14.95 4.97 -13.36
C LEU A 233 -16.04 3.98 -13.78
N ASP A 234 -16.92 3.60 -12.86
CA ASP A 234 -18.06 2.74 -13.19
C ASP A 234 -19.16 3.50 -13.95
N ALA A 235 -20.26 2.81 -14.25
CA ALA A 235 -21.36 3.35 -15.05
C ALA A 235 -21.94 4.65 -14.48
N ASP A 236 -21.90 4.80 -13.16
CA ASP A 236 -22.46 5.92 -12.40
C ASP A 236 -21.36 6.92 -12.01
N MET A 237 -20.19 6.83 -12.63
CA MET A 237 -19.01 7.68 -12.39
C MET A 237 -18.40 7.53 -10.98
N ASN A 238 -18.67 6.43 -10.29
CA ASN A 238 -17.99 6.14 -9.03
C ASN A 238 -16.57 5.62 -9.28
N PRO A 239 -15.59 6.06 -8.46
CA PRO A 239 -14.20 5.65 -8.64
C PRO A 239 -13.94 4.25 -8.08
N LYS A 240 -13.14 3.48 -8.82
CA LYS A 240 -12.59 2.18 -8.44
C LYS A 240 -11.08 2.17 -8.66
N ILE A 241 -10.32 2.01 -7.58
CA ILE A 241 -8.86 1.89 -7.63
C ILE A 241 -8.50 0.52 -8.19
N SER A 242 -7.56 0.52 -9.13
CA SER A 242 -7.08 -0.65 -9.86
C SER A 242 -5.56 -0.71 -9.84
N ASP A 243 -5.01 -1.83 -10.34
CA ASP A 243 -3.58 -2.07 -10.55
C ASP A 243 -2.73 -2.14 -9.27
N PHE A 244 -2.91 -3.23 -8.53
CA PHE A 244 -2.17 -3.53 -7.30
C PHE A 244 -0.86 -4.30 -7.55
N GLY A 245 -0.35 -4.33 -8.79
CA GLY A 245 0.88 -5.08 -9.12
C GLY A 245 2.11 -4.63 -8.32
N THR A 246 2.17 -3.34 -8.00
CA THR A 246 3.25 -2.69 -7.23
C THR A 246 2.98 -2.62 -5.72
N ALA A 247 1.78 -3.02 -5.29
CA ALA A 247 1.35 -2.92 -3.91
C ALA A 247 2.14 -3.85 -2.99
N ARG A 248 2.30 -3.44 -1.72
CA ARG A 248 3.06 -4.19 -0.72
C ARG A 248 2.33 -4.31 0.59
N LEU A 249 2.56 -5.45 1.26
CA LEU A 249 2.15 -5.64 2.64
C LEU A 249 3.04 -4.82 3.57
N PHE A 250 2.40 -4.21 4.56
CA PHE A 250 3.03 -3.57 5.68
C PHE A 250 2.75 -4.39 6.93
N GLU A 251 3.77 -4.64 7.75
CA GLU A 251 3.57 -5.30 9.03
C GLU A 251 2.78 -4.38 9.98
N VAL A 252 1.94 -4.98 10.83
CA VAL A 252 0.93 -4.27 11.64
C VAL A 252 1.57 -3.22 12.57
N ASP A 253 2.77 -3.50 13.06
CA ASP A 253 3.50 -2.67 14.03
C ASP A 253 4.57 -1.76 13.41
N GLN A 254 4.76 -1.83 12.09
CA GLN A 254 5.67 -0.93 11.39
C GLN A 254 4.93 0.36 11.02
N SER A 255 5.60 1.51 11.19
CA SER A 255 5.13 2.83 10.72
C SER A 255 5.82 3.26 9.42
N GLN A 256 7.01 2.73 9.15
CA GLN A 256 7.83 2.98 7.97
C GLN A 256 8.61 1.71 7.59
N ALA A 257 8.81 1.47 6.30
CA ALA A 257 9.64 0.38 5.79
C ALA A 257 10.51 0.84 4.61
N ASN A 258 11.53 0.05 4.28
CA ASN A 258 12.54 0.39 3.27
C ASN A 258 12.59 -0.66 2.16
N THR A 259 12.87 -0.25 0.93
CA THR A 259 13.03 -1.16 -0.22
C THR A 259 14.15 -0.71 -1.15
N HIS A 260 14.96 -1.64 -1.63
CA HIS A 260 15.95 -1.38 -2.68
C HIS A 260 15.33 -1.30 -4.09
N LYS A 261 14.13 -1.84 -4.26
CA LYS A 261 13.40 -1.80 -5.54
C LYS A 261 12.37 -0.67 -5.50
N ILE A 262 12.63 0.40 -6.24
CA ILE A 262 11.71 1.54 -6.45
C ILE A 262 10.77 1.21 -7.61
N VAL A 263 9.46 1.28 -7.35
CA VAL A 263 8.39 1.06 -8.33
C VAL A 263 7.28 2.09 -8.13
N GLY A 264 6.63 2.50 -9.21
CA GLY A 264 5.58 3.52 -9.20
C GLY A 264 5.77 4.52 -10.35
N THR A 265 4.91 5.52 -10.41
CA THR A 265 4.92 6.52 -11.48
C THR A 265 5.59 7.82 -11.02
N TYR A 266 6.58 8.29 -11.79
CA TYR A 266 7.26 9.56 -11.51
C TYR A 266 6.26 10.71 -11.44
N GLY A 267 6.48 11.61 -10.49
CA GLY A 267 5.56 12.70 -10.14
C GLY A 267 4.60 12.34 -9.01
N TYR A 268 4.09 11.10 -8.97
CA TYR A 268 3.21 10.65 -7.87
C TYR A 268 4.00 10.10 -6.68
N MET A 269 5.28 9.82 -6.86
CA MET A 269 6.16 9.31 -5.81
C MET A 269 6.73 10.46 -4.96
N PRO A 270 6.65 10.38 -3.63
CA PRO A 270 7.31 11.35 -2.76
C PRO A 270 8.85 11.14 -2.77
N SER A 271 9.60 12.18 -2.42
CA SER A 271 11.06 12.19 -2.55
C SER A 271 11.74 11.17 -1.64
N GLU A 272 11.26 10.96 -0.42
CA GLU A 272 11.84 9.98 0.50
C GLU A 272 11.74 8.55 -0.03
N TYR A 273 10.70 8.26 -0.81
CA TYR A 273 10.54 6.97 -1.48
C TYR A 273 11.41 6.90 -2.72
N ALA A 274 11.38 7.91 -3.58
CA ALA A 274 12.13 7.92 -4.83
C ALA A 274 13.65 7.88 -4.63
N ILE A 275 14.16 8.52 -3.57
CA ILE A 275 15.59 8.66 -3.29
C ILE A 275 16.09 7.54 -2.37
N CYS A 276 15.39 7.28 -1.26
CA CYS A 276 15.87 6.39 -0.20
C CYS A 276 15.12 5.05 -0.15
N GLY A 277 14.06 4.88 -0.96
CA GLY A 277 13.20 3.70 -0.89
C GLY A 277 12.38 3.60 0.39
N HIS A 278 12.22 4.70 1.11
CA HIS A 278 11.42 4.78 2.33
C HIS A 278 9.94 4.91 1.98
N PHE A 279 9.11 3.98 2.44
CA PHE A 279 7.68 3.99 2.16
C PHE A 279 6.84 3.75 3.41
N SER A 280 5.64 4.32 3.40
CA SER A 280 4.63 4.17 4.45
C SER A 280 3.25 4.47 3.87
N VAL A 281 2.20 4.41 4.70
CA VAL A 281 0.87 4.91 4.31
C VAL A 281 0.91 6.38 3.84
N LYS A 282 1.88 7.17 4.31
CA LYS A 282 2.09 8.57 3.89
C LYS A 282 2.62 8.69 2.45
N SER A 283 3.13 7.61 1.87
CA SER A 283 3.50 7.59 0.46
C SER A 283 2.26 7.60 -0.44
N ASP A 284 1.25 6.80 -0.10
CA ASP A 284 -0.05 6.83 -0.79
C ASP A 284 -0.80 8.15 -0.55
N VAL A 285 -0.68 8.75 0.65
CA VAL A 285 -1.24 10.09 0.94
C VAL A 285 -0.66 11.13 0.00
N PHE A 286 0.66 11.11 -0.25
CA PHE A 286 1.29 12.03 -1.20
C PHE A 286 0.72 11.84 -2.61
N SER A 287 0.66 10.61 -3.10
CA SER A 287 0.10 10.30 -4.41
C SER A 287 -1.38 10.73 -4.52
N PHE A 288 -2.16 10.58 -3.45
CA PHE A 288 -3.53 11.09 -3.36
C PHE A 288 -3.59 12.62 -3.44
N GLY A 289 -2.68 13.33 -2.78
CA GLY A 289 -2.58 14.80 -2.89
C GLY A 289 -2.36 15.27 -4.32
N VAL A 290 -1.48 14.60 -5.07
CA VAL A 290 -1.27 14.84 -6.49
C VAL A 290 -2.57 14.62 -7.27
N LEU A 291 -3.26 13.49 -7.05
CA LEU A 291 -4.55 13.17 -7.67
C LEU A 291 -5.60 14.26 -7.45
N VAL A 292 -5.73 14.77 -6.22
CA VAL A 292 -6.68 15.86 -5.91
C VAL A 292 -6.36 17.11 -6.73
N LEU A 293 -5.07 17.49 -6.80
CA LEU A 293 -4.65 18.65 -7.59
C LEU A 293 -4.89 18.46 -9.09
N GLU A 294 -4.67 17.26 -9.63
CA GLU A 294 -4.98 16.94 -11.02
C GLU A 294 -6.50 16.99 -11.30
N ILE A 295 -7.32 16.46 -10.39
CA ILE A 295 -8.79 16.48 -10.53
C ILE A 295 -9.32 17.91 -10.51
N VAL A 296 -8.83 18.77 -9.61
CA VAL A 296 -9.31 20.15 -9.50
C VAL A 296 -8.83 21.01 -10.67
N SER A 297 -7.59 20.81 -11.13
CA SER A 297 -6.99 21.66 -12.17
C SER A 297 -7.18 21.15 -13.60
N SER A 298 -7.50 19.86 -13.77
CA SER A 298 -7.46 19.17 -15.08
C SER A 298 -6.10 19.29 -15.78
N LYS A 299 -5.02 19.49 -15.03
CA LYS A 299 -3.64 19.56 -15.53
C LYS A 299 -2.88 18.31 -15.11
N LYS A 300 -2.15 17.69 -16.04
CA LYS A 300 -1.26 16.56 -15.70
C LYS A 300 -0.10 17.04 -14.86
N ILE A 301 0.38 16.22 -13.94
CA ILE A 301 1.50 16.59 -13.08
C ILE A 301 2.75 17.09 -13.84
N ASN A 302 3.05 16.48 -15.00
CA ASN A 302 4.20 16.83 -15.85
C ASN A 302 3.88 17.88 -16.93
N SER A 303 2.63 18.34 -17.06
CA SER A 303 2.21 19.20 -18.19
C SER A 303 2.84 20.59 -18.21
N ILE A 304 3.25 21.11 -17.05
CA ILE A 304 3.77 22.49 -16.93
C ILE A 304 5.27 22.57 -17.30
N ILE A 305 5.97 21.43 -17.33
CA ILE A 305 7.39 21.37 -17.72
C ILE A 305 7.58 21.56 -19.24
N CYS A 306 6.56 21.25 -20.04
CA CYS A 306 6.66 21.20 -21.50
C CYS A 306 6.37 22.53 -22.22
N ASN A 307 5.88 23.56 -21.51
CA ASN A 307 5.45 24.81 -22.13
C ASN A 307 6.53 25.91 -22.16
N GLY A 308 7.78 25.60 -21.80
CA GLY A 308 8.89 26.57 -21.84
C GLY A 308 8.86 27.61 -20.72
N ASP A 309 7.78 27.68 -19.94
CA ASP A 309 7.73 28.43 -18.70
C ASP A 309 8.50 27.66 -17.62
N ASN A 310 9.50 28.30 -17.01
CA ASN A 310 10.32 27.80 -15.88
C ASN A 310 9.50 27.51 -14.59
N GLU A 311 8.18 27.37 -14.68
CA GLU A 311 7.30 27.11 -13.55
C GLU A 311 7.24 25.59 -13.29
N GLY A 312 8.12 25.11 -12.41
CA GLY A 312 8.33 23.67 -12.18
C GLY A 312 7.08 22.84 -11.89
N GLY A 313 6.47 22.21 -12.90
CA GLY A 313 5.42 21.20 -12.73
C GLY A 313 4.15 21.67 -11.99
N LEU A 314 3.15 20.77 -11.90
CA LEU A 314 1.86 21.09 -11.25
C LEU A 314 2.00 21.50 -9.78
N LEU A 315 2.91 20.85 -9.05
CA LEU A 315 3.08 21.10 -7.62
C LEU A 315 3.64 22.50 -7.34
N SER A 316 4.67 22.95 -8.06
CA SER A 316 5.20 24.31 -7.84
C SER A 316 4.19 25.36 -8.27
N TYR A 317 3.44 25.10 -9.35
CA TYR A 317 2.35 25.97 -9.77
C TYR A 317 1.26 26.07 -8.70
N ALA A 318 0.84 24.96 -8.09
CA ALA A 318 -0.15 24.97 -7.01
C ALA A 318 0.35 25.74 -5.78
N TRP A 319 1.61 25.51 -5.37
CA TRP A 319 2.24 26.24 -4.26
C TRP A 319 2.40 27.73 -4.52
N LYS A 320 2.73 28.13 -5.75
CA LYS A 320 2.80 29.54 -6.15
C LYS A 320 1.44 30.20 -5.99
N ASN A 321 0.39 29.64 -6.60
CA ASN A 321 -0.95 30.22 -6.55
C ASN A 321 -1.52 30.23 -5.12
N TRP A 322 -1.19 29.23 -4.28
CA TRP A 322 -1.57 29.24 -2.87
C TRP A 322 -0.93 30.40 -2.09
N ARG A 323 0.39 30.62 -2.26
CA ARG A 323 1.12 31.71 -1.59
C ARG A 323 0.67 33.09 -2.06
N GLU A 324 0.40 33.24 -3.35
CA GLU A 324 -0.03 34.49 -3.97
C GLU A 324 -1.54 34.77 -3.82
N ARG A 325 -2.30 33.86 -3.18
CA ARG A 325 -3.76 33.93 -3.02
C ARG A 325 -4.52 34.01 -4.36
N THR A 326 -3.98 33.38 -5.40
CA THR A 326 -4.51 33.33 -6.77
C THR A 326 -5.06 31.94 -7.12
N ILE A 327 -5.63 31.25 -6.13
CA ILE A 327 -6.02 29.83 -6.22
C ILE A 327 -7.12 29.58 -7.26
N SER A 328 -7.92 30.60 -7.58
CA SER A 328 -8.87 30.57 -8.69
C SER A 328 -8.20 30.21 -10.02
N ASN A 329 -6.94 30.57 -10.25
CA ASN A 329 -6.17 30.21 -11.44
C ASN A 329 -5.84 28.71 -11.54
N LEU A 330 -5.78 28.01 -10.40
CA LEU A 330 -5.51 26.58 -10.37
C LEU A 330 -6.73 25.76 -10.80
N ALA A 331 -7.93 26.21 -10.46
CA ALA A 331 -9.17 25.50 -10.73
C ALA A 331 -9.51 25.48 -12.23
N ASP A 332 -9.91 24.31 -12.73
CA ASP A 332 -10.40 24.15 -14.11
C ASP A 332 -11.57 25.13 -14.36
N PRO A 333 -11.50 25.97 -15.42
CA PRO A 333 -12.58 26.88 -15.77
C PRO A 333 -13.95 26.22 -15.91
N THR A 334 -14.01 24.95 -16.30
CA THR A 334 -15.27 24.21 -16.52
C THR A 334 -16.06 23.96 -15.23
N ILE A 335 -15.42 23.98 -14.06
CA ILE A 335 -16.10 23.74 -12.77
C ILE A 335 -16.43 25.00 -11.98
N ARG A 336 -15.88 26.16 -12.38
CA ARG A 336 -16.00 27.42 -11.62
C ARG A 336 -17.45 27.87 -11.41
N ASN A 337 -18.33 27.61 -12.38
CA ASN A 337 -19.74 28.01 -12.30
C ASN A 337 -20.63 27.01 -11.54
N SER A 338 -20.10 25.82 -11.21
CA SER A 338 -20.87 24.71 -10.63
C SER A 338 -20.62 24.51 -9.12
N CYS A 339 -19.89 25.44 -8.48
CA CYS A 339 -19.33 25.22 -7.16
C CYS A 339 -19.17 26.51 -6.34
N SER A 340 -19.25 26.40 -5.01
CA SER A 340 -18.72 27.42 -4.12
C SER A 340 -17.19 27.42 -4.13
N GLU A 341 -16.58 28.58 -4.37
CA GLU A 341 -15.12 28.75 -4.32
C GLU A 341 -14.48 28.16 -3.05
N THR A 342 -15.20 28.19 -1.92
CA THR A 342 -14.77 27.61 -0.64
C THR A 342 -14.54 26.09 -0.71
N GLN A 343 -15.36 25.33 -1.46
CA GLN A 343 -15.20 23.88 -1.59
C GLN A 343 -13.95 23.54 -2.42
N ILE A 344 -13.74 24.24 -3.54
CA ILE A 344 -12.55 24.11 -4.38
C ILE A 344 -11.29 24.43 -3.58
N MET A 345 -11.31 25.55 -2.86
CA MET A 345 -10.24 25.99 -1.96
C MET A 345 -9.90 24.92 -0.92
N ARG A 346 -10.92 24.28 -0.32
CA ARG A 346 -10.72 23.21 0.66
C ARG A 346 -10.02 22.00 0.03
N CYS A 347 -10.44 21.55 -1.14
CA CYS A 347 -9.79 20.43 -1.83
C CYS A 347 -8.35 20.75 -2.21
N ILE A 348 -8.08 21.97 -2.70
CA ILE A 348 -6.71 22.40 -3.02
C ILE A 348 -5.85 22.41 -1.75
N HIS A 349 -6.37 22.95 -0.64
CA HIS A 349 -5.66 22.95 0.63
C HIS A 349 -5.34 21.52 1.11
N ILE A 350 -6.30 20.60 1.05
CA ILE A 350 -6.09 19.18 1.39
C ILE A 350 -5.02 18.57 0.48
N GLY A 351 -5.08 18.84 -0.84
CA GLY A 351 -4.06 18.38 -1.79
C GLY A 351 -2.66 18.86 -1.40
N LEU A 352 -2.52 20.14 -1.02
CA LEU A 352 -1.26 20.74 -0.57
C LEU A 352 -0.76 20.18 0.77
N LEU A 353 -1.65 19.87 1.71
CA LEU A 353 -1.30 19.19 2.96
C LEU A 353 -0.82 17.76 2.70
N CYS A 354 -1.40 17.07 1.70
CA CYS A 354 -1.00 15.71 1.35
C CYS A 354 0.39 15.64 0.71
N VAL A 355 0.81 16.68 -0.03
CA VAL A 355 2.09 16.72 -0.76
C VAL A 355 3.23 17.41 0.01
N GLN A 356 3.11 17.56 1.33
CA GLN A 356 4.20 18.09 2.15
C GLN A 356 5.48 17.25 2.01
N GLU A 357 6.65 17.89 2.00
CA GLU A 357 7.92 17.16 1.97
C GLU A 357 8.11 16.35 3.24
N ASN A 358 7.84 16.93 4.40
CA ASN A 358 7.92 16.25 5.68
C ASN A 358 6.72 15.30 5.89
N LEU A 359 7.04 14.03 6.16
CA LEU A 359 6.09 12.96 6.42
C LEU A 359 5.14 13.24 7.59
N ALA A 360 5.62 13.96 8.61
CA ALA A 360 4.84 14.28 9.81
C ALA A 360 3.71 15.28 9.52
N ASP A 361 3.92 16.15 8.53
CA ASP A 361 2.98 17.23 8.18
C ASP A 361 1.88 16.76 7.21
N ARG A 362 2.07 15.58 6.59
CA ARG A 362 1.02 14.94 5.79
C ARG A 362 -0.10 14.44 6.70
N PRO A 363 -1.39 14.59 6.35
CA PRO A 363 -2.48 14.00 7.13
C PRO A 363 -2.48 12.47 7.03
N ASN A 364 -3.33 11.83 7.82
CA ASN A 364 -3.77 10.45 7.56
C ASN A 364 -4.96 10.47 6.60
N MET A 365 -5.30 9.32 6.00
CA MET A 365 -6.45 9.21 5.10
C MET A 365 -7.82 9.28 5.82
N SER A 366 -7.84 9.05 7.12
CA SER A 366 -9.03 9.00 8.00
C SER A 366 -9.57 10.37 8.38
#